data_AF-A0A963HQR2-F1
#
_entry.id   AF-A0A963HQR2-F1
#
_cell.length_a   1.000
_cell.length_b   1.000
_cell.length_c   1.000
_cell.angle_alpha   90.00
_cell.angle_beta   90.00
_cell.angle_gamma   90.00
#
_symmetry.space_group_name_H-M   'P 1'
#
loop_
_entity.id
_entity.type
_entity.pdbx_description
1 polymer ?
#
loop_
_entity_poly.entity_id
_entity_poly.type
_entity_poly.pdbx_seq_one_letter_code
_entity_poly.pdbx_strand_id
1 'polypeptide(L)'
;YLRHIGFLGAAAPALKNLPSVNLSESDGAIVFEEKMYYHPAINLMQSGATGKINHTENNPMPDPKEKDDDRIQEVQDENRRLRAENDQLKAQSAQFQEQATSAQTALAERERTAIHDGHVAFCEKLVSEGRMLPANKAVAVAALDLIAAQEKPLEFSEGDGRVELTADKYKSVLQAHPVVVDFSERSADKGEAVEQRKTNVPSGFEVDPKSAELHNKALAFMEAHPGTEYITAVDAVQQ
;
A
#
# COMPACT_ATOMS: atom_id res chain seq x y z
N TYR A 1 43.62 25.27 0.42
CA TYR A 1 44.13 25.46 -0.95
C TYR A 1 44.92 24.24 -1.37
N LEU A 2 44.43 23.49 -2.37
CA LEU A 2 45.24 22.49 -3.08
C LEU A 2 46.24 23.27 -3.95
N ARG A 3 47.54 23.13 -3.69
CA ARG A 3 48.57 23.94 -4.36
C ARG A 3 49.20 23.27 -5.57
N HIS A 4 48.97 21.96 -5.76
CA HIS A 4 49.48 21.21 -6.91
C HIS A 4 48.52 20.08 -7.32
N ILE A 5 48.44 19.86 -8.63
CA ILE A 5 47.89 18.67 -9.25
C ILE A 5 49.04 18.07 -10.07
N GLY A 6 49.36 16.80 -9.85
CA GLY A 6 50.33 16.05 -10.65
C GLY A 6 49.60 15.09 -11.57
N PHE A 7 49.83 15.20 -12.88
CA PHE A 7 49.46 14.14 -13.82
C PHE A 7 50.50 13.02 -13.71
N LEU A 8 50.16 11.93 -13.03
CA LEU A 8 51.05 10.78 -12.92
C LEU A 8 50.86 9.88 -14.16
N GLY A 9 51.72 10.06 -15.16
CA GLY A 9 51.99 9.03 -16.17
C GLY A 9 51.12 8.95 -17.43
N ALA A 10 50.21 9.89 -17.70
CA ALA A 10 49.51 9.92 -19.00
C ALA A 10 50.15 10.95 -19.93
N ALA A 11 50.74 10.49 -21.03
CA ALA A 11 51.22 11.35 -22.12
C ALA A 11 50.06 12.23 -22.63
N ALA A 12 50.37 13.48 -23.00
CA ALA A 12 49.39 14.37 -23.61
C ALA A 12 48.70 13.65 -24.79
N PRO A 13 47.35 13.63 -24.87
CA PRO A 13 46.66 12.93 -25.94
C PRO A 13 47.09 13.52 -27.29
N ALA A 14 47.64 12.67 -28.18
CA ALA A 14 48.24 13.08 -29.45
C ALA A 14 47.20 13.46 -30.53
N LEU A 15 46.15 14.17 -30.15
CA LEU A 15 45.10 14.66 -31.05
C LEU A 15 45.26 16.17 -31.22
N LYS A 16 45.76 16.59 -32.39
CA LYS A 16 46.23 17.95 -32.72
C LYS A 16 45.22 19.09 -32.54
N ASN A 17 43.95 18.81 -32.29
CA ASN A 17 42.88 19.83 -32.21
C ASN A 17 42.00 19.72 -30.95
N LEU A 18 42.44 19.01 -29.91
CA LEU A 18 41.66 18.95 -28.67
C LEU A 18 41.88 20.24 -27.85
N PRO A 19 40.82 20.99 -27.49
CA PRO A 19 40.95 22.18 -26.65
C PRO A 19 41.47 21.83 -25.25
N SER A 20 42.18 22.77 -24.64
CA SER A 20 42.58 22.67 -23.23
C SER A 20 41.34 22.55 -22.33
N VAL A 21 41.34 21.60 -21.39
CA VAL A 21 40.24 21.43 -20.42
C VAL A 21 40.15 22.66 -19.52
N ASN A 22 38.95 23.23 -19.41
CA ASN A 22 38.65 24.39 -18.59
C ASN A 22 37.66 23.96 -17.50
N LEU A 23 38.07 24.01 -16.24
CA LEU A 23 37.26 23.55 -15.11
C LEU A 23 36.53 24.75 -14.48
N SER A 24 35.21 24.67 -14.31
CA SER A 24 34.41 25.68 -13.61
C SER A 24 34.39 25.42 -12.10
N GLU A 25 34.45 26.48 -11.31
CA GLU A 25 34.52 26.48 -9.84
C GLU A 25 33.16 26.20 -9.16
N SER A 26 32.42 25.21 -9.63
CA SER A 26 31.17 24.76 -8.98
C SER A 26 31.44 23.53 -8.12
N ASP A 27 31.03 23.62 -6.86
CA ASP A 27 31.31 22.64 -5.79
C ASP A 27 30.63 21.30 -6.11
N GLY A 28 31.42 20.34 -6.60
CA GLY A 28 30.94 18.99 -6.94
C GLY A 28 32.07 18.12 -7.47
N ALA A 29 32.61 17.23 -6.63
CA ALA A 29 33.54 16.20 -7.06
C ALA A 29 32.74 15.00 -7.59
N ILE A 30 32.90 14.66 -8.87
CA ILE A 30 32.43 13.38 -9.39
C ILE A 30 33.60 12.39 -9.29
N VAL A 31 33.52 11.46 -8.33
CA VAL A 31 34.49 10.38 -8.17
C VAL A 31 34.03 9.20 -9.01
N PHE A 32 34.73 8.94 -10.12
CA PHE A 32 34.56 7.72 -10.90
C PHE A 32 35.62 6.72 -10.49
N GLU A 33 35.22 5.61 -9.87
CA GLU A 33 36.07 4.44 -9.68
C GLU A 33 35.62 3.38 -10.71
N GLU A 34 36.30 3.35 -11.86
CA GLU A 34 36.15 2.24 -12.79
C GLU A 34 37.07 1.11 -12.32
N LYS A 35 36.48 0.13 -11.64
CA LYS A 35 37.19 -1.08 -11.23
C LYS A 35 37.48 -1.90 -12.48
N MET A 36 38.64 -1.67 -13.07
CA MET A 36 39.11 -2.38 -14.26
C MET A 36 39.34 -3.86 -13.91
N TYR A 37 38.30 -4.69 -14.05
CA TYR A 37 38.46 -6.14 -14.06
C TYR A 37 38.97 -6.54 -15.44
N TYR A 38 40.27 -6.85 -15.51
CA TYR A 38 40.92 -7.93 -16.28
C TYR A 38 42.36 -7.54 -16.63
N HIS A 39 43.32 -7.94 -15.79
CA HIS A 39 44.68 -8.19 -16.23
C HIS A 39 45.04 -9.65 -15.95
N PRO A 40 45.19 -10.52 -16.97
CA PRO A 40 45.54 -11.93 -16.78
C PRO A 40 46.93 -12.14 -16.17
N ALA A 41 47.74 -11.08 -16.03
CA ALA A 41 49.10 -11.17 -15.50
C ALA A 41 49.18 -11.30 -13.96
N ILE A 42 48.17 -10.85 -13.21
CA ILE A 42 48.23 -10.89 -11.73
C ILE A 42 48.02 -12.30 -11.18
N ASN A 43 47.19 -13.12 -11.84
CA ASN A 43 46.95 -14.50 -11.41
C ASN A 43 48.20 -15.40 -11.54
N LEU A 44 49.21 -14.98 -12.30
CA LEU A 44 50.48 -15.72 -12.43
C LEU A 44 51.41 -15.52 -11.21
N MET A 45 51.26 -14.43 -10.45
CA MET A 45 52.07 -14.21 -9.23
C MET A 45 51.47 -14.87 -7.98
N GLN A 46 50.16 -15.16 -7.96
CA GLN A 46 49.49 -15.79 -6.81
C GLN A 46 49.46 -17.33 -6.86
N SER A 47 49.82 -17.95 -7.98
CA SER A 47 49.79 -19.42 -8.13
C SER A 47 51.02 -20.13 -7.53
N GLY A 48 51.98 -19.41 -6.93
CA GLY A 48 53.13 -20.03 -6.25
C GLY A 48 54.05 -20.83 -7.17
N ALA A 49 53.91 -20.71 -8.50
CA ALA A 49 54.74 -21.39 -9.49
C ALA A 49 56.04 -20.61 -9.76
N THR A 50 56.76 -20.19 -8.74
CA THR A 50 58.16 -19.75 -8.86
C THR A 50 59.08 -20.94 -8.56
N GLY A 51 58.89 -22.02 -9.31
CA GLY A 51 59.71 -23.22 -9.24
C GLY A 51 60.49 -23.41 -10.54
N LYS A 52 61.73 -22.93 -10.57
CA LYS A 52 62.77 -23.18 -11.59
C LYS A 52 62.52 -22.63 -12.99
N ILE A 53 62.86 -21.36 -13.19
CA ILE A 53 63.32 -20.87 -14.49
C ILE A 53 64.83 -21.14 -14.57
N ASN A 54 65.20 -22.32 -15.06
CA ASN A 54 66.58 -22.63 -15.45
C ASN A 54 66.77 -22.13 -16.89
N HIS A 55 67.65 -21.15 -17.12
CA HIS A 55 67.94 -20.63 -18.46
C HIS A 55 68.94 -21.49 -19.26
N THR A 56 69.03 -22.80 -18.99
CA THR A 56 70.04 -23.69 -19.57
C THR A 56 69.51 -25.09 -19.89
N GLU A 57 68.30 -25.20 -20.41
CA GLU A 57 67.86 -26.39 -21.13
C GLU A 57 67.49 -26.00 -22.57
N ASN A 58 68.37 -26.38 -23.50
CA ASN A 58 67.96 -26.58 -24.90
C ASN A 58 67.01 -27.78 -24.93
N ASN A 59 65.76 -27.56 -24.53
CA ASN A 59 64.70 -28.50 -24.85
C ASN A 59 64.51 -28.44 -26.37
N PRO A 60 64.58 -29.58 -27.09
CA PRO A 60 64.24 -29.60 -28.51
C PRO A 60 62.81 -29.05 -28.66
N MET A 61 62.63 -28.15 -29.62
CA MET A 61 61.30 -27.63 -29.98
C MET A 61 60.37 -28.83 -30.21
N PRO A 62 59.21 -28.90 -29.53
CA PRO A 62 58.24 -29.94 -29.84
C PRO A 62 57.72 -29.71 -31.27
N ASP A 63 57.52 -30.79 -32.01
CA ASP A 63 57.02 -30.74 -33.38
C ASP A 63 55.71 -29.91 -33.44
N PRO A 64 55.62 -28.83 -34.25
CA PRO A 64 54.61 -27.78 -34.05
C PRO A 64 53.16 -28.15 -34.39
N LYS A 65 52.89 -29.37 -34.87
CA LYS A 65 51.61 -29.67 -35.54
C LYS A 65 50.65 -30.54 -34.73
N GLU A 66 51.12 -31.46 -33.89
CA GLU A 66 50.21 -32.38 -33.18
C GLU A 66 49.66 -31.81 -31.86
N LYS A 67 50.46 -31.04 -31.10
CA LYS A 67 50.01 -30.49 -29.80
C LYS A 67 49.12 -29.24 -29.91
N ASP A 68 49.15 -28.55 -31.04
CA ASP A 68 48.33 -27.36 -31.26
C ASP A 68 46.89 -27.71 -31.63
N ASP A 69 46.65 -28.79 -32.39
CA ASP A 69 45.32 -29.24 -32.77
C ASP A 69 44.52 -29.77 -31.56
N ASP A 70 45.16 -30.56 -30.68
CA ASP A 70 44.53 -31.06 -29.44
C ASP A 70 44.13 -29.91 -28.50
N ARG A 71 45.00 -28.90 -28.37
CA ARG A 71 44.75 -27.71 -27.54
C ARG A 71 43.66 -26.81 -28.13
N ILE A 72 43.59 -26.70 -29.46
CA ILE A 72 42.51 -25.98 -30.15
C ILE A 72 41.17 -26.70 -29.93
N GLN A 73 41.14 -28.04 -29.98
CA GLN A 73 39.92 -28.81 -29.70
C GLN A 73 39.46 -28.65 -28.25
N GLU A 74 40.38 -28.72 -27.27
CA GLU A 74 40.06 -28.50 -25.86
C GLU A 74 39.43 -27.13 -25.61
N VAL A 75 40.01 -26.06 -26.19
CA VAL A 75 39.46 -24.70 -26.09
C VAL A 75 38.10 -24.59 -26.79
N GLN A 76 37.89 -25.29 -27.92
CA GLN A 76 36.59 -25.31 -28.61
C GLN A 76 35.51 -26.01 -27.78
N ASP A 77 35.86 -27.12 -27.12
CA ASP A 77 34.96 -27.86 -26.24
C ASP A 77 34.64 -27.08 -24.96
N GLU A 78 35.63 -26.41 -24.36
CA GLU A 78 35.43 -25.51 -23.24
C GLU A 78 34.50 -24.35 -23.61
N ASN A 79 34.72 -23.69 -24.75
CA ASN A 79 33.82 -22.64 -25.25
C ASN A 79 32.40 -23.16 -25.48
N ARG A 80 32.24 -24.39 -25.98
CA ARG A 80 30.91 -25.01 -26.15
C ARG A 80 30.22 -25.23 -24.81
N ARG A 81 30.96 -25.71 -23.79
CA ARG A 81 30.46 -25.90 -22.42
C ARG A 81 30.07 -24.57 -21.77
N LEU A 82 30.96 -23.58 -21.83
CA LEU A 82 30.72 -22.25 -21.27
C LEU A 82 29.52 -21.57 -21.94
N ARG A 83 29.32 -21.76 -23.25
CA ARG A 83 28.13 -21.26 -23.95
C ARG A 83 26.86 -21.94 -23.44
N ALA A 84 26.87 -23.27 -23.31
CA ALA A 84 25.73 -24.02 -22.78
C ALA A 84 25.39 -23.60 -21.33
N GLU A 85 26.41 -23.41 -20.48
CA GLU A 85 26.23 -22.93 -19.11
C GLU A 85 25.68 -21.49 -19.08
N ASN A 86 26.19 -20.59 -19.92
CA ASN A 86 25.65 -19.23 -20.03
C ASN A 86 24.18 -19.22 -20.48
N ASP A 87 23.82 -20.07 -21.44
CA ASP A 87 22.44 -20.18 -21.91
C ASP A 87 21.53 -20.75 -20.81
N GLN A 88 22.02 -21.73 -20.02
CA GLN A 88 21.32 -22.25 -18.86
C GLN A 88 21.15 -21.18 -17.76
N LEU A 89 22.20 -20.43 -17.44
CA LEU A 89 22.15 -19.36 -16.44
C LEU A 89 21.22 -18.23 -16.86
N LYS A 90 21.20 -17.87 -18.15
CA LYS A 90 20.23 -16.92 -18.71
C LYS A 90 18.79 -17.42 -18.60
N ALA A 91 18.56 -18.71 -18.87
CA ALA A 91 17.23 -19.30 -18.70
C ALA A 91 16.78 -19.29 -17.24
N GLN A 92 17.69 -19.62 -16.30
CA GLN A 92 17.40 -19.56 -14.86
C GLN A 92 17.15 -18.12 -14.38
N SER A 93 17.96 -17.14 -14.82
CA SER A 93 17.75 -15.74 -14.43
C SER A 93 16.42 -15.18 -14.96
N ALA A 94 16.03 -15.55 -16.19
CA ALA A 94 14.73 -15.22 -16.73
C ALA A 94 13.58 -15.83 -15.90
N GLN A 95 13.68 -17.11 -15.53
CA GLN A 95 12.68 -17.77 -14.68
C GLN A 95 12.58 -17.12 -13.30
N PHE A 96 13.71 -16.81 -12.66
CA PHE A 96 13.69 -16.13 -11.36
C PHE A 96 13.12 -14.71 -11.46
N GLN A 97 13.41 -13.99 -12.53
CA GLN A 97 12.85 -12.65 -12.75
C GLN A 97 11.32 -12.72 -12.95
N GLU A 98 10.82 -13.72 -13.68
CA GLU A 98 9.39 -13.94 -13.88
C GLU A 98 8.69 -14.36 -12.59
N GLN A 99 9.30 -15.24 -11.80
CA GLN A 99 8.82 -15.61 -10.47
C GLN A 99 8.80 -14.43 -9.50
N ALA A 100 9.85 -13.60 -9.49
CA ALA A 100 9.91 -12.41 -8.66
C ALA A 100 8.82 -11.40 -9.05
N THR A 101 8.63 -11.17 -10.35
CA THR A 101 7.60 -10.25 -10.87
C THR A 101 6.19 -10.75 -10.52
N SER A 102 5.91 -12.04 -10.76
CA SER A 102 4.61 -12.63 -10.44
C SER A 102 4.32 -12.61 -8.93
N ALA A 103 5.31 -12.94 -8.10
CA ALA A 103 5.19 -12.85 -6.65
C ALA A 103 4.91 -11.41 -6.18
N GLN A 104 5.61 -10.41 -6.72
CA GLN A 104 5.37 -8.99 -6.41
C GLN A 104 3.96 -8.56 -6.80
N THR A 105 3.48 -8.93 -8.00
CA THR A 105 2.12 -8.61 -8.43
C THR A 105 1.06 -9.26 -7.53
N ALA A 106 1.26 -10.52 -7.14
CA ALA A 106 0.33 -11.22 -6.26
C ALA A 106 0.29 -10.63 -4.84
N LEU A 107 1.43 -10.17 -4.31
CA LEU A 107 1.48 -9.49 -3.02
C LEU A 107 0.79 -8.13 -3.09
N ALA A 108 1.10 -7.33 -4.11
CA ALA A 108 0.45 -6.02 -4.31
C ALA A 108 -1.07 -6.15 -4.45
N GLU A 109 -1.56 -7.17 -5.17
CA GLU A 109 -3.00 -7.43 -5.31
C GLU A 109 -3.65 -7.88 -4.00
N ARG A 110 -2.97 -8.73 -3.21
CA ARG A 110 -3.44 -9.14 -1.88
C ARG A 110 -3.53 -7.95 -0.93
N GLU A 111 -2.51 -7.10 -0.90
CA GLU A 111 -2.50 -5.89 -0.07
C GLU A 111 -3.63 -4.94 -0.48
N ARG A 112 -3.80 -4.70 -1.78
CA ARG A 112 -4.89 -3.86 -2.29
C ARG A 112 -6.27 -4.41 -1.94
N THR A 113 -6.46 -5.73 -2.02
CA THR A 113 -7.71 -6.39 -1.64
C THR A 113 -7.97 -6.23 -0.14
N ALA A 114 -6.96 -6.46 0.70
CA ALA A 114 -7.09 -6.28 2.15
C ALA A 114 -7.44 -4.83 2.53
N ILE A 115 -6.86 -3.85 1.84
CA ILE A 115 -7.18 -2.43 2.02
C ILE A 115 -8.64 -2.16 1.62
N HIS A 116 -9.05 -2.64 0.45
CA HIS A 116 -10.44 -2.51 -0.04
C HIS A 116 -11.45 -3.11 0.93
N ASP A 117 -11.21 -4.35 1.40
CA ASP A 117 -12.09 -5.02 2.37
C ASP A 117 -12.20 -4.21 3.67
N GLY A 118 -11.10 -3.61 4.13
CA GLY A 118 -11.09 -2.68 5.25
C GLY A 118 -11.94 -1.43 5.01
N HIS A 119 -11.93 -0.87 3.80
CA HIS A 119 -12.77 0.27 3.42
C HIS A 119 -14.25 -0.11 3.33
N VAL A 120 -14.56 -1.28 2.76
CA VAL A 120 -15.92 -1.81 2.70
C VAL A 120 -16.48 -1.98 4.10
N ALA A 121 -15.75 -2.65 5.00
CA ALA A 121 -16.17 -2.87 6.38
C ALA A 121 -16.35 -1.55 7.14
N PHE A 122 -15.46 -0.58 6.92
CA PHE A 122 -15.58 0.76 7.52
C PHE A 122 -16.86 1.48 7.07
N CYS A 123 -17.15 1.50 5.76
CA CYS A 123 -18.34 2.14 5.24
C CYS A 123 -19.63 1.41 5.65
N GLU A 124 -19.61 0.07 5.77
CA GLU A 124 -20.74 -0.70 6.32
C GLU A 124 -21.04 -0.31 7.76
N LYS A 125 -20.00 -0.13 8.59
CA LYS A 125 -20.16 0.35 9.96
C LYS A 125 -20.86 1.71 9.98
N LEU A 126 -20.43 2.67 9.15
CA LEU A 126 -21.09 3.98 9.08
C LEU A 126 -22.55 3.91 8.64
N VAL A 127 -22.88 2.99 7.73
CA VAL A 127 -24.27 2.74 7.32
C VAL A 127 -25.08 2.20 8.50
N SER A 128 -24.54 1.24 9.26
CA SER A 128 -25.21 0.68 10.44
C SER A 128 -25.40 1.71 11.57
N GLU A 129 -24.46 2.63 11.72
CA GLU A 129 -24.55 3.76 12.67
C GLU A 129 -25.49 4.88 12.18
N GLY A 130 -26.05 4.75 10.97
CA GLY A 130 -26.93 5.76 10.37
C GLY A 130 -26.21 7.02 9.91
N ARG A 131 -24.86 7.05 9.91
CA ARG A 131 -24.04 8.19 9.47
C ARG A 131 -23.87 8.26 7.96
N MET A 132 -24.13 7.16 7.26
CA MET A 132 -24.02 7.06 5.81
C MET A 132 -25.23 6.36 5.21
N LEU A 133 -25.71 6.84 4.06
CA LEU A 133 -26.75 6.15 3.30
C LEU A 133 -26.16 4.95 2.54
N PRO A 134 -26.86 3.81 2.45
CA PRO A 134 -26.40 2.66 1.67
C PRO A 134 -26.06 2.99 0.21
N ALA A 135 -26.80 3.93 -0.40
CA ALA A 135 -26.56 4.39 -1.77
C ALA A 135 -25.19 5.05 -1.97
N ASN A 136 -24.62 5.64 -0.91
CA ASN A 136 -23.34 6.35 -0.98
C ASN A 136 -22.14 5.44 -0.67
N LYS A 137 -22.38 4.23 -0.15
CA LYS A 137 -21.32 3.29 0.27
C LYS A 137 -20.32 3.01 -0.86
N ALA A 138 -20.82 2.64 -2.04
CA ALA A 138 -19.95 2.24 -3.15
C ALA A 138 -19.01 3.38 -3.59
N VAL A 139 -19.51 4.62 -3.62
CA VAL A 139 -18.73 5.80 -3.98
C VAL A 139 -17.69 6.12 -2.90
N ALA A 140 -18.06 6.03 -1.62
CA ALA A 140 -17.15 6.28 -0.51
C ALA A 140 -15.99 5.26 -0.46
N VAL A 141 -16.28 3.98 -0.69
CA VAL A 141 -15.26 2.92 -0.80
C VAL A 141 -14.32 3.21 -1.97
N ALA A 142 -14.85 3.51 -3.16
CA ALA A 142 -14.02 3.83 -4.32
C ALA A 142 -13.13 5.06 -4.09
N ALA A 143 -13.64 6.09 -3.41
CA ALA A 143 -12.85 7.27 -3.05
C ALA A 143 -11.71 6.92 -2.07
N LEU A 144 -12.00 6.11 -1.04
CA LEU A 144 -10.98 5.63 -0.10
C LEU A 144 -9.89 4.79 -0.79
N ASP A 145 -10.29 3.91 -1.71
CA ASP A 145 -9.35 3.10 -2.49
C ASP A 145 -8.46 3.97 -3.39
N LEU A 146 -9.03 4.99 -4.03
CA LEU A 146 -8.28 5.92 -4.86
C LEU A 146 -7.27 6.72 -4.02
N ILE A 147 -7.66 7.19 -2.83
CA ILE A 147 -6.78 7.92 -1.92
C ILE A 147 -5.65 7.01 -1.42
N ALA A 148 -5.97 5.76 -1.03
CA ALA A 148 -4.98 4.81 -0.54
C ALA A 148 -4.01 4.34 -1.63
N ALA A 149 -4.42 4.39 -2.90
CA ALA A 149 -3.56 4.06 -4.04
C ALA A 149 -2.57 5.18 -4.42
N GLN A 150 -2.64 6.37 -3.81
CA GLN A 150 -1.71 7.45 -4.11
C GLN A 150 -0.37 7.23 -3.41
N GLU A 151 0.71 7.14 -4.18
CA GLU A 151 2.09 7.06 -3.65
C GLU A 151 2.48 8.33 -2.89
N LYS A 152 1.97 9.48 -3.32
CA LYS A 152 2.18 10.78 -2.68
C LYS A 152 0.83 11.37 -2.25
N PRO A 153 0.59 11.56 -0.94
CA PRO A 153 -0.62 12.19 -0.44
C PRO A 153 -0.82 13.60 -1.02
N LEU A 154 -2.04 13.91 -1.44
CA LEU A 154 -2.37 15.23 -1.96
C LEU A 154 -2.44 16.26 -0.84
N GLU A 155 -1.75 17.39 -0.96
CA GLU A 155 -1.73 18.44 0.07
C GLU A 155 -2.84 19.49 -0.17
N PHE A 156 -3.72 19.68 0.82
CA PHE A 156 -4.78 20.69 0.85
C PHE A 156 -4.42 21.79 1.84
N SER A 157 -3.48 22.65 1.49
CA SER A 157 -3.25 23.89 2.23
C SER A 157 -2.61 24.95 1.35
N GLU A 158 -3.09 26.17 1.49
CA GLU A 158 -2.40 27.35 0.99
C GLU A 158 -1.48 27.87 2.12
N GLY A 159 -0.15 27.82 1.93
CA GLY A 159 0.84 28.25 2.92
C GLY A 159 1.48 27.13 3.77
N ASP A 160 2.02 27.48 4.95
CA ASP A 160 2.83 26.58 5.80
C ASP A 160 2.04 25.49 6.55
N GLY A 161 0.70 25.54 6.52
CA GLY A 161 -0.17 24.61 7.24
C GLY A 161 -0.47 23.31 6.48
N ARG A 162 0.55 22.50 6.13
CA ARG A 162 0.38 21.30 5.30
C ARG A 162 -0.64 20.30 5.85
N VAL A 163 -1.75 20.13 5.13
CA VAL A 163 -2.73 19.07 5.38
C VAL A 163 -2.72 18.07 4.23
N GLU A 164 -1.99 16.98 4.40
CA GLU A 164 -2.02 15.85 3.46
C GLU A 164 -3.37 15.12 3.53
N LEU A 165 -3.95 14.76 2.38
CA LEU A 165 -5.11 13.90 2.27
C LEU A 165 -4.67 12.44 2.31
N THR A 166 -4.87 11.82 3.47
CA THR A 166 -4.69 10.39 3.68
C THR A 166 -6.05 9.70 3.84
N ALA A 167 -6.09 8.38 3.61
CA ALA A 167 -7.31 7.61 3.79
C ALA A 167 -7.86 7.74 5.23
N ASP A 168 -6.98 7.80 6.24
CA ASP A 168 -7.37 7.92 7.65
C ASP A 168 -7.99 9.27 8.00
N LYS A 169 -7.47 10.37 7.43
CA LYS A 169 -8.08 11.68 7.59
C LYS A 169 -9.45 11.73 6.93
N TYR A 170 -9.58 11.16 5.73
CA TYR A 170 -10.88 11.07 5.06
C TYR A 170 -11.87 10.21 5.84
N LYS A 171 -11.45 9.07 6.40
CA LYS A 171 -12.25 8.26 7.33
C LYS A 171 -12.70 9.07 8.55
N SER A 172 -11.81 9.87 9.13
CA SER A 172 -12.13 10.72 10.29
C SER A 172 -13.20 11.76 9.96
N VAL A 173 -13.14 12.37 8.77
CA VAL A 173 -14.18 13.30 8.29
C VAL A 173 -15.52 12.58 8.13
N LEU A 174 -15.54 11.37 7.58
CA LEU A 174 -16.76 10.57 7.42
C LEU A 174 -17.35 10.13 8.77
N GLN A 175 -16.53 9.86 9.79
CA GLN A 175 -16.99 9.54 11.14
C GLN A 175 -17.56 10.75 11.87
N ALA A 176 -17.00 11.94 11.64
CA ALA A 176 -17.46 13.18 12.24
C ALA A 176 -18.83 13.65 11.72
N HIS A 177 -19.30 13.10 10.58
CA HIS A 177 -20.60 13.44 10.03
C HIS A 177 -21.74 13.07 11.01
N PRO A 178 -22.74 13.96 11.20
CA PRO A 178 -23.92 13.66 12.00
C PRO A 178 -24.66 12.42 11.50
N VAL A 179 -25.43 11.79 12.39
CA VAL A 179 -26.35 10.71 12.01
C VAL A 179 -27.38 11.27 11.02
N VAL A 180 -27.43 10.67 9.83
CA VAL A 180 -28.32 11.04 8.72
C VAL A 180 -29.62 10.24 8.77
N VAL A 181 -29.55 8.99 9.23
CA VAL A 181 -30.68 8.07 9.37
C VAL A 181 -30.76 7.58 10.81
N ASP A 182 -31.87 7.86 11.49
CA ASP A 182 -32.16 7.33 12.81
C ASP A 182 -32.95 6.02 12.67
N PHE A 183 -32.35 4.90 13.09
CA PHE A 183 -33.00 3.58 13.10
C PHE A 183 -33.81 3.32 14.38
N SER A 184 -33.88 4.29 15.28
CA SER A 184 -34.74 4.23 16.45
C SER A 184 -36.20 4.16 16.00
N GLU A 185 -36.98 3.24 16.59
CA GLU A 185 -38.41 3.16 16.34
C GLU A 185 -39.09 4.47 16.77
N ARG A 186 -39.68 5.18 15.80
CA ARG A 186 -40.41 6.43 16.05
C ARG A 186 -41.84 6.24 16.58
N SER A 187 -42.21 5.02 16.99
CA SER A 187 -43.53 4.68 17.53
C SER A 187 -43.75 5.19 18.97
N ALA A 188 -42.71 5.65 19.65
CA ALA A 188 -42.90 6.47 20.85
C ALA A 188 -43.14 7.92 20.43
N ASP A 189 -44.33 8.17 19.86
CA ASP A 189 -44.95 9.47 20.09
C ASP A 189 -44.91 9.67 21.61
N LYS A 190 -44.11 10.63 22.05
CA LYS A 190 -44.12 11.10 23.44
C LYS A 190 -45.42 11.89 23.65
N GLY A 191 -46.56 11.23 23.48
CA GLY A 191 -47.68 11.48 24.36
C GLY A 191 -47.12 11.30 25.77
N GLU A 192 -47.31 12.31 26.61
CA GLU A 192 -46.89 12.34 28.01
C GLU A 192 -47.02 10.94 28.64
N ALA A 193 -46.02 10.54 29.42
CA ALA A 193 -46.06 9.30 30.17
C ALA A 193 -47.24 9.33 31.16
N VAL A 194 -48.43 9.00 30.68
CA VAL A 194 -49.59 8.69 31.49
C VAL A 194 -49.32 7.29 32.01
N GLU A 195 -49.04 7.18 33.30
CA GLU A 195 -49.06 5.95 34.09
C GLU A 195 -50.15 5.01 33.55
N GLN A 196 -49.75 4.00 32.77
CA GLN A 196 -50.67 2.98 32.29
C GLN A 196 -51.09 2.13 33.48
N ARG A 197 -52.24 2.45 34.08
CA ARG A 197 -52.88 1.60 35.09
C ARG A 197 -53.19 0.26 34.44
N LYS A 198 -52.73 -0.83 35.06
CA LYS A 198 -52.91 -2.21 34.55
C LYS A 198 -54.40 -2.51 34.33
N THR A 199 -54.82 -2.59 33.08
CA THR A 199 -56.13 -3.13 32.71
C THR A 199 -56.08 -4.65 32.89
N ASN A 200 -56.93 -5.18 33.76
CA ASN A 200 -56.95 -6.62 34.07
C ASN A 200 -57.79 -7.35 33.00
N VAL A 201 -57.15 -7.69 31.89
CA VAL A 201 -57.82 -8.33 30.74
C VAL A 201 -57.67 -9.86 30.82
N PRO A 202 -58.75 -10.65 30.69
CA PRO A 202 -58.68 -12.11 30.65
C PRO A 202 -57.82 -12.62 29.47
N SER A 203 -57.14 -13.77 29.65
CA SER A 203 -56.25 -14.32 28.61
C SER A 203 -56.99 -14.58 27.29
N GLY A 204 -56.49 -14.05 26.19
CA GLY A 204 -57.06 -14.21 24.85
C GLY A 204 -57.85 -13.00 24.34
N PHE A 205 -57.98 -11.93 25.13
CA PHE A 205 -58.52 -10.65 24.68
C PHE A 205 -57.42 -9.59 24.68
N GLU A 206 -57.38 -8.79 23.62
CA GLU A 206 -56.46 -7.66 23.47
C GLU A 206 -57.29 -6.37 23.51
N VAL A 207 -56.84 -5.38 24.27
CA VAL A 207 -57.50 -4.07 24.34
C VAL A 207 -56.82 -3.14 23.35
N ASP A 208 -57.62 -2.49 22.51
CA ASP A 208 -57.13 -1.46 21.60
C ASP A 208 -56.41 -0.34 22.37
N PRO A 209 -55.14 -0.02 22.04
CA PRO A 209 -54.34 0.94 22.80
C PRO A 209 -54.99 2.33 22.90
N LYS A 210 -55.69 2.79 21.85
CA LYS A 210 -56.40 4.09 21.87
C LYS A 210 -57.56 4.09 22.88
N SER A 211 -58.27 2.97 22.97
CA SER A 211 -59.35 2.79 23.92
C SER A 211 -58.85 2.75 25.37
N ALA A 212 -57.69 2.14 25.62
CA ALA A 212 -57.05 2.13 26.94
C ALA A 212 -56.57 3.53 27.36
N GLU A 213 -55.98 4.29 26.45
CA GLU A 213 -55.56 5.69 26.70
C GLU A 213 -56.75 6.59 27.04
N LEU A 214 -57.84 6.48 26.27
CA LEU A 214 -59.06 7.23 26.52
C LEU A 214 -59.64 6.93 27.90
N HIS A 215 -59.68 5.65 28.29
CA HIS A 215 -60.14 5.23 29.60
C HIS A 215 -59.29 5.84 30.72
N ASN A 216 -57.98 5.80 30.59
CA ASN A 216 -57.06 6.37 31.58
C ASN A 216 -57.23 7.88 31.72
N LYS A 217 -57.39 8.60 30.61
CA LYS A 217 -57.65 10.05 30.62
C LYS A 217 -59.01 10.38 31.25
N ALA A 218 -60.06 9.62 30.96
CA ALA A 218 -61.38 9.79 31.57
C ALA A 218 -61.35 9.56 33.10
N LEU A 219 -60.61 8.55 33.56
CA LEU A 219 -60.42 8.32 35.00
C LEU A 219 -59.64 9.46 35.68
N ALA A 220 -58.58 9.97 35.05
CA ALA A 220 -57.84 11.12 35.55
C ALA A 220 -58.73 12.38 35.64
N PHE A 221 -59.63 12.57 34.67
CA PHE A 221 -60.61 13.65 34.69
C PHE A 221 -61.60 13.51 35.85
N MET A 222 -62.08 12.29 36.12
CA MET A 222 -62.96 12.03 37.28
C MET A 222 -62.26 12.25 38.62
N GLU A 223 -60.96 11.94 38.73
CA GLU A 223 -60.16 12.22 39.94
C GLU A 223 -59.98 13.72 40.17
N ALA A 224 -59.77 14.50 39.11
CA ALA A 224 -59.68 15.95 39.17
C ALA A 224 -61.03 16.64 39.44
N HIS A 225 -62.14 15.99 39.06
CA HIS A 225 -63.51 16.52 39.17
C HIS A 225 -64.46 15.57 39.92
N PRO A 226 -64.40 15.54 41.27
CA PRO A 226 -65.25 14.67 42.08
C PRO A 226 -66.75 14.93 41.82
N GLY A 227 -67.50 13.87 41.50
CA GLY A 227 -68.94 13.95 41.19
C GLY A 227 -69.27 13.97 39.70
N THR A 228 -68.27 13.88 38.82
CA THR A 228 -68.49 13.76 37.37
C THR A 228 -68.77 12.31 36.97
N GLU A 229 -69.84 12.08 36.20
CA GLU A 229 -70.17 10.77 35.62
C GLU A 229 -69.16 10.38 34.52
N TYR A 230 -68.86 9.08 34.39
CA TYR A 230 -67.82 8.58 33.47
C TYR A 230 -68.05 8.96 32.01
N ILE A 231 -69.30 8.94 31.54
CA ILE A 231 -69.62 9.31 30.14
C ILE A 231 -69.29 10.78 29.88
N THR A 232 -69.61 11.66 30.82
CA THR A 232 -69.28 13.09 30.75
C THR A 232 -67.76 13.32 30.76
N ALA A 233 -67.02 12.51 31.52
CA ALA A 233 -65.55 12.57 31.55
C ALA A 233 -64.93 12.09 30.23
N VAL A 234 -65.50 11.08 29.58
CA VAL A 234 -65.07 10.63 28.24
C VAL A 234 -65.30 11.71 27.20
N ASP A 235 -66.50 12.30 27.16
CA ASP A 235 -66.83 13.37 26.22
C ASP A 235 -65.92 14.60 26.40
N ALA A 236 -65.57 14.94 27.65
CA ALA A 236 -64.68 16.05 27.97
C ALA A 236 -63.22 15.84 27.55
N VAL A 237 -62.78 14.57 27.45
CA VAL A 237 -61.41 14.19 27.12
C VAL A 237 -61.21 13.92 25.61
N GLN A 238 -62.31 13.70 24.88
CA GLN A 238 -62.30 13.47 23.43
C GLN A 238 -62.32 14.77 22.59
N GLN A 239 -62.67 15.92 23.19
CA GLN A 239 -62.65 17.24 22.53
C GLN A 239 -61.23 17.80 22.44
#